data_AF-A0A1Y0BPU0-F1
#
_entry.id   AF-A0A1Y0BPU0-F1
#
_cell.length_a   1.000
_cell.length_b   1.000
_cell.length_c   1.000
_cell.angle_alpha   90.00
_cell.angle_beta   90.00
_cell.angle_gamma   90.00
#
_symmetry.space_group_name_H-M   'P 1'
#
loop_
_entity.id
_entity.type
_entity.pdbx_description
1 polymer ?
#
loop_
_entity_poly.entity_id
_entity_poly.type
_entity_poly.pdbx_seq_one_letter_code
_entity_poly.pdbx_strand_id
1 'polypeptide(L)' 'MCGQFLRAQEGGKAEWTPFATIKTSGYEQWIGADAARYCQGPSFIWDKEGDLSSSLQSRLDSLR' A
#
# COMPACT_ATOMS: atom_id res chain seq x y z
N MET A 1 -1.55 -11.18 -6.69
CA MET A 1 -2.18 -10.69 -7.94
C MET A 1 -3.00 -9.45 -7.63
N CYS A 2 -3.07 -8.48 -8.54
CA CYS A 2 -3.89 -7.27 -8.41
C CYS A 2 -4.98 -7.28 -9.48
N GLY A 3 -6.19 -6.85 -9.13
CA GLY A 3 -7.30 -6.81 -10.08
C GLY A 3 -8.48 -6.00 -9.58
N GLN A 4 -9.52 -5.93 -10.41
CA GLN A 4 -10.77 -5.23 -10.12
C GLN A 4 -11.93 -6.09 -10.59
N PHE A 5 -13.06 -6.08 -9.87
CA PHE A 5 -14.30 -6.69 -10.32
C PHE A 5 -15.45 -5.70 -10.20
N LEU A 6 -16.41 -5.79 -11.13
CA LEU A 6 -17.57 -4.91 -11.16
C LEU A 6 -18.68 -5.50 -10.27
N ARG A 7 -19.10 -4.75 -9.25
CA ARG A 7 -20.31 -5.11 -8.47
C ARG A 7 -21.51 -4.46 -9.12
N ALA A 8 -22.41 -5.28 -9.66
CA ALA A 8 -23.75 -4.85 -9.98
C ALA A 8 -24.58 -4.90 -8.69
N GLN A 9 -25.04 -3.75 -8.20
CA GLN A 9 -26.05 -3.68 -7.14
C GLN A 9 -27.43 -3.64 -7.78
N GLU A 10 -28.39 -4.42 -7.28
CA GLU A 10 -29.80 -4.25 -7.68
C GLU A 10 -30.24 -2.81 -7.42
N GLY A 11 -30.57 -2.08 -8.49
CA GLY A 11 -30.99 -0.67 -8.43
C GLY A 11 -29.88 0.37 -8.24
N GLY A 12 -28.60 -0.03 -8.17
CA GLY A 12 -27.46 0.86 -7.96
C GLY A 12 -26.57 1.08 -9.19
N LYS A 13 -25.69 2.08 -9.14
CA LYS A 13 -24.62 2.23 -10.15
C LYS A 13 -23.61 1.10 -9.97
N ALA A 14 -23.14 0.56 -11.10
CA ALA A 14 -22.10 -0.47 -11.08
C ALA A 14 -20.77 0.15 -10.59
N GLU A 15 -20.18 -0.45 -9.57
CA GLU A 15 -18.94 0.05 -8.93
C GLU A 15 -17.80 -0.96 -9.07
N TRP A 16 -16.65 -0.48 -9.55
CA TRP A 16 -15.42 -1.27 -9.59
C TRP A 16 -14.84 -1.40 -8.19
N THR A 17 -14.63 -2.64 -7.76
CA THR A 17 -14.07 -2.97 -6.45
C THR A 17 -12.69 -3.59 -6.64
N PRO A 18 -11.63 -2.99 -6.07
CA PRO A 18 -10.28 -3.53 -6.18
C PRO A 18 -10.12 -4.77 -5.29
N PHE A 19 -9.23 -5.67 -5.69
CA PHE A 19 -8.79 -6.80 -4.86
C PHE A 19 -7.31 -7.08 -5.06
N ALA A 20 -6.69 -7.64 -4.03
CA ALA A 20 -5.33 -8.17 -4.09
C ALA A 20 -5.31 -9.59 -3.51
N THR A 21 -4.52 -10.47 -4.11
CA THR A 21 -4.20 -11.78 -3.53
C THR A 21 -2.72 -11.90 -3.24
N ILE A 22 -2.38 -12.53 -2.12
CA ILE A 22 -1.01 -12.92 -1.79
C ILE A 22 -0.91 -14.44 -1.95
N LYS A 23 -0.02 -14.88 -2.84
CA LYS A 23 0.28 -16.29 -3.02
C LYS A 23 1.28 -16.72 -1.95
N THR A 24 0.87 -17.64 -1.08
CA THR A 24 1.75 -18.30 -0.11
C THR A 24 1.98 -19.75 -0.56
N SER A 25 2.79 -20.52 0.18
CA SER A 25 3.01 -21.94 -0.12
C SER A 25 1.72 -22.75 0.10
N GLY A 26 0.97 -22.98 -0.98
CA GLY A 26 -0.23 -23.83 -0.98
C GLY A 26 -1.56 -23.09 -0.78
N TYR A 27 -1.58 -21.76 -0.67
CA TYR A 27 -2.80 -20.98 -0.45
C TYR A 27 -2.72 -19.60 -1.12
N GLU A 28 -3.88 -19.04 -1.47
CA GLU A 28 -4.02 -17.66 -1.90
C GLU A 28 -4.94 -16.91 -0.94
N GLN A 29 -4.40 -15.90 -0.26
CA GLN A 29 -5.17 -15.07 0.66
C GLN A 29 -5.76 -13.87 -0.09
N TRP A 30 -7.07 -13.66 0.05
CA TRP A 30 -7.74 -12.45 -0.40
C TRP A 30 -7.52 -11.32 0.60
N ILE A 31 -7.00 -10.20 0.11
CA ILE A 31 -6.84 -8.96 0.86
C ILE A 31 -7.95 -8.03 0.39
N GLY A 32 -8.91 -7.74 1.29
CA GLY A 32 -10.14 -7.01 1.01
C GLY A 32 -9.95 -5.50 0.79
N ALA A 33 -10.59 -4.66 1.61
CA ALA A 33 -10.63 -3.21 1.42
C ALA A 33 -9.26 -2.52 1.30
N ASP A 34 -8.20 -3.10 1.86
CA ASP A 34 -6.83 -2.60 1.74
C ASP A 34 -6.09 -3.02 0.46
N ALA A 35 -6.74 -3.76 -0.45
CA ALA A 35 -6.18 -4.19 -1.74
C ALA A 35 -5.52 -3.06 -2.52
N ALA A 36 -6.13 -1.87 -2.51
CA ALA A 36 -5.62 -0.70 -3.17
C ALA A 36 -4.20 -0.34 -2.70
N ARG A 37 -3.90 -0.46 -1.40
CA ARG A 37 -2.58 -0.14 -0.84
C ARG A 37 -1.48 -1.12 -1.24
N TYR A 38 -1.84 -2.38 -1.50
CA TYR A 38 -0.87 -3.38 -1.96
C TYR A 38 -0.59 -3.27 -3.46
N CYS A 39 -1.55 -2.77 -4.24
CA CYS A 39 -1.47 -2.71 -5.69
C CYS A 39 -1.06 -1.34 -6.22
N GLN A 40 -1.40 -0.27 -5.50
CA GLN A 40 -0.86 1.07 -5.70
C GLN A 40 0.48 1.07 -5.00
N GLY A 41 1.51 0.61 -5.72
CA GLY A 41 2.84 0.42 -5.15
C GLY A 41 3.30 1.66 -4.38
N PRO A 42 4.07 1.50 -3.30
CA PRO A 42 4.65 2.64 -2.63
C PRO A 42 5.44 3.43 -3.67
N SER A 43 4.99 4.64 -3.99
CA SER A 43 5.86 5.57 -4.67
C SER A 43 6.98 5.89 -3.70
N PHE A 44 8.22 5.81 -4.17
CA PHE A 44 9.32 6.40 -3.43
C PHE A 44 9.03 7.90 -3.35
N ILE A 45 8.52 8.35 -2.21
CA ILE A 45 8.33 9.77 -1.94
C ILE A 45 9.66 10.25 -1.38
N TRP A 46 10.42 10.98 -2.20
CA TRP A 46 11.57 11.73 -1.72
C TRP A 46 11.09 12.69 -0.64
N ASP A 47 11.68 12.57 0.56
CA ASP A 47 11.42 13.54 1.62
C ASP A 47 11.83 14.93 1.15
N LYS A 48 10.99 15.94 1.43
CA LYS A 48 11.25 17.32 1.01
C LYS A 48 12.43 17.94 1.76
N GLU A 49 12.74 17.44 2.95
CA GLU A 49 13.83 17.90 3.79
C GLU A 49 15.19 17.36 3.33
N GLY A 50 15.22 16.42 2.37
CA GLY A 50 16.46 15.90 1.78
C GLY A 50 17.15 14.86 2.66
N ASP A 51 18.48 14.96 2.81
CA ASP A 51 19.27 14.01 3.57
C ASP A 51 19.11 14.20 5.09
N LEU A 52 18.25 13.38 5.70
CA LEU A 52 18.00 13.36 7.14
C LEU A 52 19.14 12.72 7.95
N SER A 53 20.14 12.09 7.30
CA SER A 53 21.20 11.36 8.00
C SER A 53 22.02 12.28 8.92
N SER A 54 22.28 13.52 8.48
CA SER A 54 23.03 14.50 9.26
C SER A 54 22.28 14.97 10.52
N SER A 55 20.95 15.14 10.41
CA SER A 55 20.09 15.50 11.55
C SER A 55 20.01 14.35 12.56
N LEU A 56 19.88 13.12 12.05
CA LEU A 56 19.85 11.92 12.87
C LEU A 56 21.17 11.70 13.62
N GLN A 57 22.30 11.89 12.93
CA GLN A 57 23.63 11.78 13.52
C GLN A 57 23.84 12.84 14.62
N SER A 58 23.46 14.10 14.35
CA SER A 58 23.55 15.18 15.35
C SER A 58 22.75 14.86 16.61
N ARG A 59 21.55 14.29 16.46
CA ARG A 59 20.72 13.88 17.60
C ARG A 59 21.35 12.73 18.38
N LEU A 60 21.93 11.75 17.68
CA LEU A 60 22.63 10.64 18.32
C LEU A 60 23.83 11.13 19.14
N ASP A 61 24.62 12.05 18.58
CA ASP A 61 25.79 12.62 19.25
C ASP A 61 25.41 13.44 20.49
N SER A 62 24.25 14.11 20.47
CA SER A 62 23.73 14.85 21.63
C SER A 62 23.26 13.98 22.81
N LEU A 63 23.09 12.68 22.58
CA LEU A 63 22.67 11.71 23.60
C LEU A 63 23.85 10.98 24.25
N ARG A 64 25.08 11.27 23.81
CA ARG A 64 26.34 10.78 24.41
C ARG A 64 26.88 11.77 25.43
#